data_AF-A0A821QFT7-F1
#
_entry.id   AF-A0A821QFT7-F1
#
_cell.length_a   1.000
_cell.length_b   1.000
_cell.length_c   1.000
_cell.angle_alpha   90.00
_cell.angle_beta   90.00
_cell.angle_gamma   90.00
#
_symmetry.space_group_name_H-M   'P 1'
#
loop_
_entity.id
_entity.type
_entity.pdbx_description
1 polymer ?
#
loop_
_entity_poly.entity_id
_entity_poly.type
_entity_poly.pdbx_seq_one_letter_code
_entity_poly.pdbx_strand_id
1 'polypeptide(L)'
;MDVHDYDELIVPLLHRMLNLEKLDLQLLVYRNKGFINGNDLNEDIINNMPRLNKLTFNIRLFNRLPDQINIPSNENIQPTFKDFKSTQIISCVDYFQEKQYSFCHIYSYPYRMNYYDNISNNFPGGLFKNVHTV
;
A
#
# COMPACT_ATOMS: atom_id res chain seq x y z
N MET A 1 -6.94 -14.27 5.89
CA MET A 1 -7.16 -13.30 4.79
C MET A 1 -6.24 -13.75 3.69
N ASP A 2 -6.78 -14.16 2.54
CA ASP A 2 -5.95 -14.67 1.44
C ASP A 2 -5.13 -13.54 0.87
N VAL A 3 -3.84 -13.81 0.67
CA VAL A 3 -2.90 -12.83 0.12
C VAL A 3 -2.99 -12.95 -1.40
N HIS A 4 -3.58 -11.94 -2.03
CA HIS A 4 -3.75 -11.93 -3.49
C HIS A 4 -2.53 -11.33 -4.18
N ASP A 5 -2.15 -11.89 -5.33
CA ASP A 5 -1.17 -11.26 -6.21
C ASP A 5 -1.78 -10.00 -6.82
N TYR A 6 -1.15 -8.86 -6.55
CA TYR A 6 -1.65 -7.57 -7.00
C TYR A 6 -1.65 -7.45 -8.53
N ASP A 7 -0.57 -7.87 -9.19
CA ASP A 7 -0.39 -7.73 -10.63
C ASP A 7 -1.32 -8.70 -11.40
N GLU A 8 -1.48 -9.93 -10.91
CA GLU A 8 -2.22 -10.97 -11.64
C GLU A 8 -3.74 -10.99 -11.39
N LEU A 9 -4.19 -10.56 -10.20
CA LEU A 9 -5.61 -10.67 -9.81
C LEU A 9 -6.28 -9.32 -9.65
N ILE A 10 -5.63 -8.38 -8.97
CA ILE A 10 -6.26 -7.11 -8.58
C ILE A 10 -6.31 -6.16 -9.77
N VAL A 11 -5.19 -5.92 -10.43
CA VAL A 11 -5.12 -4.98 -11.57
C VAL A 11 -6.10 -5.37 -12.70
N PRO A 12 -6.13 -6.64 -13.17
CA PRO A 12 -7.10 -7.03 -14.20
C PRO A 12 -8.57 -6.92 -13.76
N LEU A 13 -8.86 -7.12 -12.47
CA LEU A 13 -10.22 -6.93 -11.95
C LEU A 13 -10.63 -5.46 -11.99
N LEU A 14 -9.76 -4.55 -11.53
CA LEU A 14 -10.01 -3.11 -11.56
C LEU A 14 -10.21 -2.60 -12.99
N HIS A 15 -9.42 -3.10 -13.94
CA HIS A 15 -9.54 -2.75 -15.36
C HIS A 15 -10.87 -3.17 -15.99
N ARG A 16 -11.61 -4.14 -15.41
CA ARG A 16 -12.97 -4.48 -15.88
C ARG A 16 -14.02 -3.48 -15.41
N MET A 17 -13.69 -2.60 -14.46
CA MET A 17 -14.58 -1.62 -13.86
C MET A 17 -14.40 -0.22 -14.45
N LEU A 18 -14.16 -0.10 -15.77
CA LEU A 18 -13.81 1.15 -16.47
C LEU A 18 -14.80 2.32 -16.27
N ASN A 19 -16.06 2.01 -15.99
CA ASN A 19 -17.12 3.00 -15.82
C ASN A 19 -17.25 3.53 -14.38
N LEU A 20 -16.45 3.02 -13.45
CA LEU A 20 -16.56 3.32 -12.03
C LEU A 20 -16.02 4.73 -11.74
N GLU A 21 -16.84 5.56 -11.14
CA GLU A 21 -16.49 6.95 -10.84
C GLU A 21 -15.84 7.12 -9.46
N LYS A 22 -16.19 6.26 -8.50
CA LYS A 22 -15.74 6.33 -7.11
C LYS A 22 -15.33 4.95 -6.61
N LEU A 23 -14.09 4.81 -6.15
CA LEU A 23 -13.54 3.57 -5.60
C LEU A 23 -12.98 3.81 -4.19
N ASP A 24 -13.42 2.98 -3.25
CA ASP A 24 -12.81 2.86 -1.93
C ASP A 24 -12.16 1.46 -1.83
N LEU A 25 -10.84 1.44 -1.90
CA LEU A 25 -10.06 0.21 -2.05
C LEU A 25 -9.43 -0.21 -0.71
N GLN A 26 -9.66 -1.44 -0.27
CA GLN A 26 -8.98 -2.02 0.89
C GLN A 26 -8.34 -3.34 0.50
N LEU A 27 -7.01 -3.41 0.56
CA LEU A 27 -6.25 -4.55 0.06
C LEU A 27 -5.19 -5.02 1.05
N LEU A 28 -5.05 -6.34 1.13
CA LEU A 28 -3.86 -7.02 1.65
C LEU A 28 -3.32 -7.89 0.51
N VAL A 29 -2.16 -7.55 -0.02
CA VAL A 29 -1.60 -8.16 -1.23
C VAL A 29 -0.15 -8.57 -1.05
N TYR A 30 0.30 -9.48 -1.90
CA TYR A 30 1.70 -9.81 -2.12
C TYR A 30 2.10 -9.36 -3.52
N ARG A 31 3.35 -8.94 -3.67
CA ARG A 31 3.90 -8.58 -4.97
C ARG A 31 5.37 -8.98 -5.04
N ASN A 32 5.66 -9.95 -5.90
CA ASN A 32 7.02 -10.46 -6.15
C ASN A 32 8.02 -9.36 -6.57
N LYS A 33 7.54 -8.26 -7.16
CA LYS A 33 8.36 -7.17 -7.69
C LYS A 33 8.72 -6.08 -6.66
N GLY A 34 8.42 -6.31 -5.37
CA GLY A 34 8.64 -5.34 -4.30
C GLY A 34 7.39 -4.54 -3.97
N PHE A 35 7.55 -3.37 -3.35
CA PHE A 35 6.41 -2.55 -2.96
C PHE A 35 5.76 -1.83 -4.14
N ILE A 36 4.47 -1.57 -4.02
CA ILE A 36 3.74 -0.66 -4.92
C ILE A 36 4.19 0.77 -4.61
N ASN A 37 4.51 1.53 -5.64
CA ASN A 37 4.85 2.95 -5.53
C ASN A 37 3.79 3.83 -6.23
N GLY A 38 3.99 5.15 -6.23
CA GLY A 38 3.03 6.08 -6.84
C GLY A 38 2.90 5.96 -8.36
N ASN A 39 3.96 5.55 -9.06
CA ASN A 39 3.90 5.31 -10.50
C ASN A 39 3.08 4.05 -10.79
N ASP A 40 3.29 2.97 -10.03
CA ASP A 40 2.50 1.73 -10.16
C ASP A 40 1.00 2.05 -10.01
N LEU A 41 0.58 2.76 -8.94
CA LEU A 41 -0.84 3.09 -8.76
C LEU A 41 -1.39 4.02 -9.86
N ASN A 42 -0.57 4.94 -10.38
CA ASN A 42 -0.98 5.81 -11.48
C ASN A 42 -1.20 5.00 -12.76
N GLU A 43 -0.26 4.13 -13.11
CA GLU A 43 -0.35 3.27 -14.28
C GLU A 43 -1.50 2.28 -14.14
N ASP A 44 -1.58 1.56 -13.03
CA ASP A 44 -2.53 0.47 -12.84
C ASP A 44 -3.96 0.94 -12.64
N ILE A 45 -4.18 2.07 -11.97
CA ILE A 45 -5.53 2.51 -11.60
C ILE A 45 -5.90 3.79 -12.35
N ILE A 46 -5.14 4.87 -12.16
CA ILE A 46 -5.56 6.20 -12.65
C ILE A 46 -5.61 6.26 -14.18
N ASN A 47 -4.59 5.74 -14.85
CA ASN A 47 -4.50 5.76 -16.32
C ASN A 47 -5.49 4.79 -16.99
N ASN A 48 -5.83 3.69 -16.31
CA ASN A 48 -6.70 2.65 -16.85
C ASN A 48 -8.17 2.79 -16.45
N MET A 49 -8.51 3.67 -15.51
CA MET A 49 -9.89 3.91 -15.07
C MET A 49 -10.30 5.37 -15.35
N PRO A 50 -10.57 5.74 -16.61
CA PRO A 50 -10.70 7.15 -17.03
C PRO A 50 -11.89 7.89 -16.41
N ARG A 51 -12.91 7.18 -15.91
CA ARG A 51 -14.06 7.80 -15.23
C ARG A 51 -13.85 7.96 -13.73
N LEU A 52 -12.79 7.38 -13.16
CA LEU A 52 -12.51 7.40 -11.74
C LEU A 52 -12.10 8.81 -11.31
N ASN A 53 -13.04 9.53 -10.68
CA ASN A 53 -12.83 10.89 -10.19
C ASN A 53 -12.58 10.94 -8.68
N LYS A 54 -12.90 9.86 -7.96
CA LYS A 54 -12.61 9.72 -6.53
C LYS A 54 -12.02 8.35 -6.24
N LEU A 55 -10.80 8.36 -5.73
CA LEU A 55 -10.12 7.17 -5.27
C LEU A 55 -9.70 7.38 -3.82
N THR A 56 -10.19 6.52 -2.92
CA THR A 56 -9.58 6.32 -1.61
C THR A 56 -9.04 4.90 -1.52
N PHE A 57 -7.93 4.72 -0.81
CA PHE A 57 -7.34 3.40 -0.68
C PHE A 57 -6.59 3.22 0.63
N ASN A 58 -6.49 1.95 1.01
CA ASN A 58 -5.69 1.41 2.08
C ASN A 58 -5.12 0.09 1.60
N ILE A 59 -3.86 0.12 1.18
CA ILE A 59 -3.16 -1.02 0.59
C ILE A 59 -2.06 -1.43 1.56
N ARG A 60 -2.11 -2.69 1.97
CA ARG A 60 -1.06 -3.34 2.74
C ARG A 60 -0.40 -4.37 1.85
N LEU A 61 0.91 -4.22 1.68
CA LEU A 61 1.74 -5.18 1.01
C LEU A 61 2.50 -5.99 2.03
N PHE A 62 2.44 -7.30 1.89
CA PHE A 62 3.26 -8.26 2.61
C PHE A 62 4.31 -8.79 1.64
N ASN A 63 5.58 -8.80 2.06
CA ASN A 63 6.67 -9.41 1.30
C ASN A 63 7.55 -10.25 2.24
N ARG A 64 8.07 -11.37 1.75
CA ARG A 64 9.10 -12.15 2.46
C ARG A 64 10.46 -11.55 2.15
N LEU A 65 11.33 -11.38 3.16
CA LEU A 65 12.66 -10.78 2.96
C LEU A 65 13.54 -11.55 1.96
N PRO A 66 13.54 -12.91 1.94
CA PRO A 66 14.32 -13.66 0.94
C PRO A 66 13.90 -13.39 -0.51
N ASP A 67 12.66 -12.95 -0.74
CA ASP A 67 12.12 -12.67 -2.07
C ASP A 67 12.46 -11.23 -2.53
N GLN A 68 13.03 -10.41 -1.65
CA GLN A 68 13.30 -9.00 -1.94
C GLN A 68 14.70 -8.79 -2.52
N ILE A 69 14.75 -8.32 -3.77
CA ILE A 69 16.00 -7.86 -4.41
C ILE A 69 16.47 -6.54 -3.80
N ASN A 70 15.52 -5.68 -3.42
CA ASN A 70 15.78 -4.39 -2.76
C ASN A 70 14.86 -4.22 -1.55
N ILE A 71 15.36 -3.53 -0.53
CA ILE A 71 14.70 -3.28 0.76
C ILE A 71 14.45 -1.77 0.86
N PRO A 72 13.45 -1.20 0.14
CA PRO A 72 13.23 0.24 0.09
C PRO A 72 12.69 0.76 1.44
N SER A 73 13.27 1.82 1.98
CA SER A 73 12.77 2.47 3.19
C SER A 73 11.54 3.33 2.88
N ASN A 74 10.89 3.85 3.93
CA ASN A 74 9.77 4.76 3.72
C ASN A 74 10.20 6.05 2.98
N GLU A 75 11.43 6.52 3.22
CA GLU A 75 12.03 7.66 2.53
C GLU A 75 12.24 7.39 1.04
N ASN A 76 12.32 6.12 0.61
CA ASN A 76 12.36 5.77 -0.81
C ASN A 76 10.96 5.72 -1.44
N ILE A 77 9.96 5.25 -0.69
CA ILE A 77 8.60 5.00 -1.20
C ILE A 77 7.74 6.27 -1.18
N GLN A 78 7.73 7.02 -0.07
CA GLN A 78 6.89 8.19 0.12
C GLN A 78 7.02 9.25 -1.00
N PRO A 79 8.23 9.59 -1.49
CA PRO A 79 8.38 10.60 -2.55
C PRO A 79 7.76 10.19 -3.89
N THR A 80 7.53 8.89 -4.13
CA THR A 80 6.94 8.41 -5.39
C THR A 80 5.48 8.84 -5.55
N PHE A 81 4.82 9.23 -4.46
CA PHE A 81 3.44 9.70 -4.45
C PHE A 81 3.27 11.21 -4.64
N LYS A 82 4.37 11.97 -4.82
CA LYS A 82 4.35 13.44 -4.86
C LYS A 82 3.40 14.02 -5.94
N ASP A 83 3.29 13.34 -7.07
CA ASP A 83 2.50 13.78 -8.23
C ASP A 83 1.15 13.03 -8.33
N PHE A 84 0.82 12.22 -7.32
CA PHE A 84 -0.42 11.46 -7.31
C PHE A 84 -1.61 12.40 -7.07
N LYS A 85 -2.66 12.29 -7.88
CA LYS A 85 -3.82 13.21 -7.88
C LYS A 85 -4.67 13.23 -6.59
N SER A 86 -4.28 12.51 -5.54
CA SER A 86 -5.00 12.43 -4.26
C SER A 86 -4.39 13.36 -3.22
N THR A 87 -5.24 13.93 -2.36
CA THR A 87 -4.89 15.11 -1.56
C THR A 87 -3.85 14.89 -0.46
N GLN A 88 -3.57 13.63 -0.09
CA GLN A 88 -2.44 13.28 0.76
C GLN A 88 -2.27 11.76 0.75
N ILE A 89 -1.10 11.24 0.38
CA ILE A 89 -0.79 9.81 0.52
C ILE A 89 0.25 9.65 1.60
N ILE A 90 0.06 8.65 2.45
CA ILE A 90 0.99 8.28 3.50
C ILE A 90 1.44 6.86 3.21
N SER A 91 2.76 6.65 3.18
CA SER A 91 3.38 5.34 3.23
C SER A 91 4.06 5.11 4.58
N CYS A 92 4.13 3.85 4.98
CA CYS A 92 4.87 3.36 6.12
C CYS A 92 5.48 2.02 5.74
N VAL A 93 6.78 1.85 5.98
CA VAL A 93 7.48 0.61 5.70
C VAL A 93 8.03 0.04 7.01
N ASP A 94 7.73 -1.23 7.25
CA ASP A 94 8.12 -1.97 8.44
C ASP A 94 8.87 -3.23 8.06
N TYR A 95 10.01 -3.45 8.72
CA TYR A 95 10.88 -4.60 8.51
C TYR A 95 10.95 -5.44 9.77
N PHE A 96 10.54 -6.70 9.68
CA PHE A 96 10.54 -7.65 10.79
C PHE A 96 11.60 -8.72 10.53
N GLN A 97 12.88 -8.36 10.72
CA GLN A 97 14.03 -9.20 10.38
C GLN A 97 13.98 -10.59 11.02
N GLU A 98 13.65 -10.67 12.32
CA GLU A 98 13.52 -11.94 13.05
C GLU A 98 12.48 -12.88 12.44
N LYS A 99 11.43 -12.31 11.84
CA LYS A 99 10.33 -13.05 11.23
C LYS A 99 10.46 -13.20 9.71
N GLN A 100 11.55 -12.67 9.13
CA GLN A 100 11.87 -12.78 7.70
C GLN A 100 10.78 -12.20 6.77
N TYR A 101 10.08 -11.14 7.19
CA TYR A 101 9.11 -10.44 6.34
C TYR A 101 9.15 -8.93 6.50
N SER A 102 8.53 -8.23 5.55
CA SER A 102 8.30 -6.80 5.58
C SER A 102 6.87 -6.45 5.21
N PHE A 103 6.43 -5.30 5.69
CA PHE A 103 5.16 -4.70 5.34
C PHE A 103 5.38 -3.31 4.77
N CYS A 104 4.65 -2.98 3.70
CA CYS A 104 4.48 -1.62 3.24
C CYS A 104 3.00 -1.28 3.30
N HIS A 105 2.67 -0.23 4.03
CA HIS A 105 1.32 0.26 4.19
C HIS A 105 1.20 1.61 3.50
N ILE A 106 0.28 1.72 2.56
CA ILE A 106 0.07 2.92 1.75
C ILE A 106 -1.40 3.27 1.77
N TYR A 107 -1.75 4.50 2.12
CA TYR A 107 -3.14 4.92 2.20
C TYR A 107 -3.35 6.39 1.85
N SER A 108 -4.52 6.69 1.29
CA SER A 108 -4.96 8.06 0.99
C SER A 108 -5.57 8.69 2.23
N TYR A 109 -5.05 9.81 2.71
CA TYR A 109 -5.59 10.52 3.87
C TYR A 109 -6.71 11.51 3.47
N PRO A 110 -7.81 11.60 4.24
CA PRO A 110 -8.15 10.75 5.39
C PRO A 110 -8.68 9.38 4.95
N TYR A 111 -8.14 8.30 5.52
CA TYR A 111 -8.71 6.95 5.38
C TYR A 111 -9.25 6.48 6.74
N ARG A 112 -10.43 5.87 6.76
CA ARG A 112 -10.98 5.23 7.96
C ARG A 112 -10.55 3.77 8.00
N MET A 113 -9.51 3.48 8.78
CA MET A 113 -9.06 2.10 9.00
C MET A 113 -10.00 1.39 9.99
N ASN A 114 -10.42 0.18 9.66
CA ASN A 114 -11.28 -0.63 10.54
C ASN A 114 -10.48 -1.52 11.51
N TYR A 115 -9.18 -1.71 11.27
CA TYR A 115 -8.26 -2.46 12.12
C TYR A 115 -6.80 -2.06 11.88
N TYR A 116 -5.98 -2.28 12.91
CA TYR A 116 -4.52 -2.09 12.89
C TYR A 116 -3.86 -3.42 13.25
N ASP A 117 -2.92 -3.89 12.44
CA ASP A 117 -2.18 -5.13 12.69
C ASP A 117 -0.78 -5.03 12.09
N ASN A 118 0.23 -5.65 12.71
CA ASN A 118 1.64 -5.65 12.28
C ASN A 118 2.18 -4.25 11.90
N ILE A 119 1.88 -3.24 12.71
CA ILE A 119 2.40 -1.87 12.58
C ILE A 119 3.55 -1.66 13.57
N SER A 120 4.60 -0.96 13.14
CA SER A 120 5.68 -0.53 14.04
C SER A 120 5.56 0.97 14.39
N ASN A 121 6.56 1.49 15.12
CA ASN A 121 6.69 2.90 15.44
C ASN A 121 6.84 3.80 14.20
N ASN A 122 7.09 3.24 13.02
CA ASN A 122 7.13 3.99 11.76
C ASN A 122 5.74 4.42 11.28
N PHE A 123 4.66 3.85 11.82
CA PHE A 123 3.30 4.19 11.41
C PHE A 123 2.88 5.56 11.95
N PRO A 124 2.63 6.57 11.08
CA PRO A 124 2.33 7.91 11.53
C PRO A 124 0.90 8.01 12.08
N GLY A 125 0.76 8.61 13.26
CA GLY A 125 -0.54 8.86 13.89
C GLY A 125 -0.91 7.94 15.05
N GLY A 126 0.01 7.08 15.51
CA GLY A 126 -0.16 6.28 16.73
C GLY A 126 0.78 6.71 17.86
N LEU A 127 0.24 7.19 18.98
CA LEU A 127 0.94 7.11 20.28
C LEU A 127 0.67 5.70 20.83
N PHE A 128 1.59 4.78 20.59
CA PHE A 128 1.45 3.40 21.07
C PHE A 128 1.73 3.34 22.56
N LYS A 129 0.71 2.97 23.36
CA LYS A 129 0.83 2.86 24.83
C LYS A 129 1.85 1.81 25.28
N ASN A 130 2.12 0.80 24.45
CA ASN A 130 3.05 -0.29 24.74
C ASN A 130 3.94 -0.55 23.51
N VAL A 131 5.07 0.15 23.44
CA VAL A 131 6.21 -0.26 22.62
C VAL A 131 7.10 -1.06 23.55
N HIS A 132 7.11 -2.39 23.43
CA HIS A 132 8.17 -3.16 24.07
C HIS A 132 9.44 -2.94 23.24
N THR A 133 10.38 -2.18 23.79
CA THR A 133 11.77 -2.17 23.32
C THR A 133 12.37 -3.53 23.62
N VAL A 134 12.94 -4.16 22.60
CA VAL A 134 13.86 -5.31 22.77
C VAL A 134 15.15 -4.80 23.39
#